data_AF-A0A521HE24-F1
#
_entry.id   AF-A0A521HE24-F1
#
_cell.length_a   1.000
_cell.length_b   1.000
_cell.length_c   1.000
_cell.angle_alpha   90.00
_cell.angle_beta   90.00
_cell.angle_gamma   90.00
#
_symmetry.space_group_name_H-M   'P 1'
#
loop_
_entity.id
_entity.type
_entity.pdbx_description
1 polymer ?
#
loop_
_entity_poly.entity_id
_entity_poly.type
_entity_poly.pdbx_seq_one_letter_code
_entity_poly.pdbx_strand_id
1 'polypeptide(L)' 'DAYVETLARAVAGGLGGKVGVAPRLFLKKLVADVLDRVDLHADFDPRRHYSLTLSETEMSAAERAAANADSVDDIAL' A
#
# COMPACT_ATOMS: atom_id res chain seq x y z
N ASP A 1 0.37 -2.84 17.51
CA ASP A 1 1.38 -3.46 16.65
C ASP A 1 0.83 -4.23 15.45
N ALA A 2 0.00 -5.26 15.64
CA ALA A 2 -0.47 -6.15 14.56
C ALA A 2 -1.09 -5.44 13.32
N TYR A 3 -1.72 -4.27 13.46
CA TYR A 3 -2.25 -3.53 12.31
C TYR A 3 -1.16 -2.98 11.38
N VAL A 4 -0.06 -2.48 11.95
CA VAL A 4 1.06 -1.93 11.18
C VAL A 4 1.70 -3.04 10.33
N GLU A 5 1.83 -4.23 10.91
CA GLU A 5 2.30 -5.42 10.19
C GLU A 5 1.33 -5.81 9.06
N THR A 6 0.02 -5.83 9.33
CA THR A 6 -1.00 -6.11 8.29
C THR A 6 -0.92 -5.11 7.14
N LEU A 7 -0.81 -3.81 7.45
CA LEU A 7 -0.70 -2.77 6.44
C LEU A 7 0.59 -2.91 5.63
N ALA A 8 1.71 -3.19 6.29
CA ALA A 8 3.00 -3.39 5.61
C ALA A 8 2.96 -4.58 4.65
N ARG A 9 2.35 -5.69 5.09
CA ARG A 9 2.15 -6.89 4.24
C ARG A 9 1.23 -6.62 3.06
N ALA A 10 0.13 -5.88 3.27
CA ALA A 10 -0.79 -5.53 2.19
C ALA A 10 -0.15 -4.61 1.13
N VAL A 11 0.62 -3.61 1.56
CA VAL A 11 1.36 -2.72 0.66
C VAL A 11 2.44 -3.49 -0.10
N ALA A 12 3.20 -4.35 0.58
CA ALA A 12 4.20 -5.20 -0.07
C ALA A 12 3.57 -6.19 -1.07
N GLY A 13 2.40 -6.76 -0.73
CA GLY A 13 1.64 -7.64 -1.62
C GLY A 13 1.21 -6.95 -2.91
N GLY A 14 0.72 -5.71 -2.85
CA GLY A 14 0.39 -4.91 -4.03
C GLY A 14 1.58 -4.50 -4.91
N LEU A 15 2.80 -4.83 -4.50
CA LEU A 15 4.05 -4.54 -5.21
C LEU A 15 4.80 -5.84 -5.58
N GLY A 16 4.06 -6.93 -5.72
CA GLY A 16 4.61 -8.25 -6.05
C GLY A 16 5.46 -8.86 -4.94
N GLY A 17 5.11 -8.61 -3.68
CA GLY A 17 5.80 -9.13 -2.50
C GLY A 17 7.20 -8.53 -2.24
N LYS A 18 7.64 -7.54 -3.04
CA LYS A 18 8.96 -6.91 -2.92
C LYS A 18 8.96 -5.86 -1.80
N VAL A 19 9.20 -6.32 -0.58
CA VAL A 19 9.26 -5.51 0.66
C VAL A 19 10.30 -4.36 0.58
N GLY A 20 11.28 -4.43 -0.32
CA GLY A 20 12.35 -3.44 -0.45
C GLY A 20 12.06 -2.22 -1.35
N VAL A 21 10.93 -2.16 -2.07
CA VAL A 21 10.75 -1.17 -3.15
C VAL A 21 9.88 0.04 -2.77
N ALA A 22 8.99 -0.05 -1.78
CA ALA A 22 8.09 1.08 -1.47
C ALA A 22 8.00 1.52 0.00
N PRO A 23 9.12 1.92 0.64
CA PRO A 23 9.06 2.61 1.93
C PRO A 23 8.18 3.86 1.88
N ARG A 24 8.21 4.60 0.75
CA ARG A 24 7.49 5.85 0.59
C ARG A 24 5.98 5.65 0.49
N LEU A 25 5.52 4.71 -0.33
CA LEU A 25 4.08 4.44 -0.49
C LEU A 25 3.47 3.94 0.82
N PHE A 26 4.17 3.05 1.54
CA PHE A 26 3.74 2.59 2.86
C PHE A 26 3.58 3.76 3.84
N LEU A 27 4.60 4.63 3.95
CA LEU A 27 4.54 5.79 4.83
C LEU A 27 3.41 6.76 4.45
N LYS A 28 3.17 6.97 3.15
CA LYS A 28 2.07 7.82 2.68
C LYS A 28 0.72 7.27 3.14
N LYS A 29 0.45 5.97 2.94
CA LYS A 29 -0.81 5.35 3.34
C LYS A 29 -0.98 5.30 4.86
N LEU A 30 0.07 4.95 5.59
CA LEU A 30 0.02 4.90 7.04
C LEU A 30 -0.21 6.29 7.65
N VAL A 31 0.58 7.28 7.25
CA VAL A 31 0.53 8.60 7.88
C VAL A 31 -0.67 9.40 7.40
N ALA A 32 -0.81 9.58 6.09
CA ALA A 32 -1.84 10.49 5.54
C ALA A 32 -3.26 9.88 5.55
N ASP A 33 -3.39 8.55 5.37
CA ASP A 33 -4.72 7.94 5.26
C ASP A 33 -5.20 7.30 6.57
N VAL A 34 -4.28 6.83 7.43
CA VAL A 34 -4.66 6.13 8.66
C VAL A 34 -4.45 6.99 9.89
N LEU A 35 -3.23 7.48 10.15
CA LEU A 35 -2.93 8.23 11.37
C LEU A 35 -3.76 9.52 11.46
N ASP A 36 -3.85 10.27 10.36
CA ASP A 36 -4.70 11.47 10.31
C ASP A 36 -6.17 11.17 10.67
N ARG A 37 -6.72 10.03 10.22
CA ARG A 37 -8.12 9.67 10.47
C ARG A 37 -8.35 9.15 11.88
N VAL A 38 -7.39 8.41 12.44
CA VAL A 38 -7.43 7.97 13.85
C VAL A 38 -7.42 9.18 14.77
N ASP A 39 -6.61 10.21 14.46
CA ASP A 39 -6.52 11.42 15.28
C ASP A 39 -7.78 12.30 15.15
N LEU A 40 -8.38 12.38 13.95
CA LEU A 40 -9.57 13.20 13.70
C LEU A 40 -10.89 12.54 14.12
N HIS A 41 -10.94 11.20 14.21
CA HIS A 41 -12.16 10.45 14.45
C HIS A 41 -11.96 9.33 15.47
N ALA A 42 -12.45 9.53 16.70
CA ALA A 42 -12.28 8.59 17.82
C ALA A 42 -12.86 7.19 17.55
N ASP A 43 -13.90 7.06 16.72
CA ASP A 43 -14.54 5.78 16.39
C ASP A 43 -13.95 5.12 15.13
N PHE A 44 -12.93 5.72 14.51
CA PHE A 44 -12.32 5.17 13.31
C PHE A 44 -11.47 3.95 13.65
N ASP A 45 -12.00 2.77 13.34
CA ASP A 45 -11.22 1.52 13.28
C ASP A 45 -10.64 1.31 11.87
N PRO A 46 -9.32 1.44 11.67
CA PRO A 46 -8.68 1.25 10.37
C PRO A 46 -8.94 -0.15 9.78
N ARG A 47 -9.13 -1.19 10.61
CA ARG A 47 -9.38 -2.56 10.11
C ARG A 47 -10.75 -2.73 9.50
N ARG A 48 -11.71 -1.88 9.87
CA ARG A 48 -13.09 -1.96 9.42
C ARG A 48 -13.44 -0.88 8.42
N HIS A 49 -12.76 0.27 8.51
CA HIS A 49 -13.14 1.48 7.79
C HIS A 49 -12.09 1.90 6.73
N TYR A 50 -10.92 1.26 6.68
CA TYR A 50 -9.91 1.52 5.66
C TYR A 50 -9.75 0.32 4.73
N SER A 51 -9.93 0.56 3.43
CA SER A 51 -9.56 -0.37 2.38
C SER A 51 -8.37 0.19 1.63
N LEU A 52 -7.26 -0.56 1.64
CA LEU A 52 -6.04 -0.14 0.95
C LEU A 52 -6.28 -0.12 -0.56
N THR A 53 -6.14 1.06 -1.15
CA THR A 53 -6.14 1.24 -2.60
C THR A 53 -4.79 1.79 -3.05
N LEU A 54 -4.18 1.13 -4.03
CA LEU A 54 -2.94 1.57 -4.64
C LEU A 54 -3.25 2.05 -6.06
N SER A 55 -3.00 3.32 -6.33
CA SER A 55 -3.11 3.88 -7.68
C SER A 55 -1.74 3.99 -8.32
N GLU A 56 -1.63 3.75 -9.61
CA GLU A 56 -0.39 4.00 -10.34
C GLU A 56 0.04 5.46 -10.29
N THR A 57 -0.89 6.40 -10.18
CA THR A 57 -0.59 7.84 -10.18
C THR A 57 0.19 8.29 -8.95
N GLU A 58 0.15 7.51 -7.87
CA GLU A 58 0.93 7.77 -6.66
C GLU A 58 2.22 6.94 -6.57
N MET A 59 2.48 6.07 -7.55
CA MET A 59 3.69 5.24 -7.63
C MET A 59 4.80 5.95 -8.42
N SER A 60 6.03 5.84 -7.90
CA SER A 60 7.24 6.12 -8.66
C SER A 60 7.44 5.08 -9.77
N ALA A 61 8.34 5.37 -10.71
CA ALA A 61 8.68 4.42 -11.78
C ALA A 61 9.16 3.07 -11.23
N ALA A 62 9.96 3.08 -10.15
CA ALA A 62 10.46 1.86 -9.51
C ALA A 62 9.33 1.06 -8.84
N GLU A 63 8.40 1.74 -8.16
CA GLU A 63 7.25 1.09 -7.50
C GLU A 63 6.28 0.50 -8.53
N ARG A 64 6.03 1.21 -9.64
CA ARG A 64 5.21 0.69 -10.74
C ARG A 64 5.85 -0.51 -11.42
N ALA A 65 7.17 -0.47 -11.66
CA ALA A 65 7.90 -1.61 -12.21
C ALA A 65 7.87 -2.84 -11.28
N ALA A 66 7.87 -2.64 -9.96
CA ALA A 66 7.72 -3.73 -9.00
C ALA A 66 6.30 -4.32 -9.00
N ALA A 67 5.26 -3.49 -9.08
CA ALA A 67 3.87 -3.94 -9.17
C ALA A 67 3.59 -4.74 -10.46
N ASN A 68 4.11 -4.28 -11.59
CA ASN A 68 3.90 -4.92 -12.89
C ASN A 68 4.73 -6.20 -13.11
N ALA A 69 5.76 -6.44 -12.30
CA ALA A 69 6.62 -7.62 -12.45
C ALA A 69 5.89 -8.96 -12.19
N ASP A 70 4.79 -8.93 -11.43
CA ASP A 70 3.91 -10.10 -11.21
C ASP A 70 2.67 -10.10 -12.12
N SER A 71 2.41 -8.99 -12.84
CA SER A 71 1.38 -8.87 -13.86
C SER A 71 1.93 -9.39 -15.21
N VAL A 72 2.19 -10.69 -15.29
CA VAL A 72 2.73 -11.35 -16.51
C VAL A 72 1.64 -11.59 -17.59
N ASP A 73 0.45 -11.02 -17.43
CA ASP A 73 -0.67 -11.22 -18.37
C ASP A 73 -0.57 -10.40 -19.68
N ASP A 74 0.47 -9.57 -19.86
CA ASP A 74 0.61 -8.67 -21.04
C ASP A 74 1.79 -9.00 -21.98
N ILE A 75 2.26 -10.26 -22.03
CA ILE A 75 3.17 -10.69 -23.12
C ILE A 75 2.33 -11.25 -24.26
N ALA A 76 1.97 -10.40 -25.22
CA ALA A 76 1.46 -10.83 -26.51
C ALA A 76 2.53 -11.66 -27.24
N LEU A 77 2.25 -12.95 -27.47
CA LEU A 77 3.06 -13.88 -28.27
C LEU A 77 2.76 -13.72 -29.77
#